data_AF-A0A961J955-F1
#
_entry.id   AF-A0A961J955-F1
#
_cell.length_a   1.000
_cell.length_b   1.000
_cell.length_c   1.000
_cell.angle_alpha   90.00
_cell.angle_beta   90.00
_cell.angle_gamma   90.00
#
_symmetry.space_group_name_H-M   'P 1'
#
loop_
_entity.id
_entity.type
_entity.pdbx_description
1 polymer ?
#
loop_
_entity_poly.entity_id
_entity_poly.type
_entity_poly.pdbx_seq_one_letter_code
_entity_poly.pdbx_strand_id
1 'polypeptide(L)' 'MSDEDDLILSELDDDDLVAQMHDDLYDGLKDEIEEATNILLERGWAPYKVLTVALVAGMKVV' A
#
# COMPACT_ATOMS: atom_id res chain seq x y z
N MET A 1 11.61 -5.22 -20.99
CA MET A 1 10.59 -4.19 -20.71
C MET A 1 9.46 -5.00 -20.16
N SER A 2 9.37 -5.10 -18.85
CA SER A 2 8.32 -5.86 -18.19
C SER A 2 7.02 -5.19 -18.58
N ASP A 3 6.17 -5.87 -19.33
CA ASP A 3 4.75 -5.55 -19.39
C ASP A 3 4.20 -5.84 -17.97
N GLU A 4 4.54 -4.98 -17.00
CA GLU A 4 3.81 -4.88 -15.75
C GLU A 4 2.48 -4.24 -16.15
N ASP A 5 1.46 -5.07 -16.36
CA ASP A 5 0.08 -4.62 -16.25
C ASP A 5 0.01 -3.72 -15.01
N ASP A 6 -0.35 -2.44 -15.18
CA ASP A 6 -0.54 -1.49 -14.06
C ASP A 6 -1.38 -2.20 -13.00
N LEU A 7 -0.73 -2.62 -11.90
CA LEU A 7 -1.34 -3.47 -10.90
C LEU A 7 -2.54 -2.74 -10.32
N ILE A 8 -3.73 -3.33 -10.46
CA ILE A 8 -4.95 -2.71 -9.95
C ILE A 8 -4.98 -2.91 -8.42
N LEU A 9 -4.49 -1.92 -7.67
CA LEU A 9 -4.39 -1.97 -6.21
C LEU A 9 -5.73 -2.29 -5.52
N SER A 10 -6.83 -1.85 -6.12
CA SER A 10 -8.18 -2.09 -5.59
C SER A 10 -8.65 -3.54 -5.68
N GLU A 11 -8.02 -4.37 -6.53
CA GLU A 11 -8.31 -5.81 -6.67
C GLU A 11 -7.55 -6.67 -5.67
N LEU A 12 -6.50 -6.13 -5.03
CA LEU A 12 -5.75 -6.83 -3.99
C LEU A 12 -6.58 -6.95 -2.71
N ASP A 13 -6.41 -8.05 -1.96
CA ASP A 13 -6.92 -8.09 -0.60
C ASP A 13 -6.12 -7.17 0.34
N ASP A 14 -6.55 -7.04 1.59
CA ASP A 14 -5.93 -6.11 2.52
C ASP A 14 -4.47 -6.46 2.85
N ASP A 15 -4.12 -7.75 2.90
CA ASP A 15 -2.78 -8.19 3.27
C ASP A 15 -1.83 -8.03 2.08
N ASP A 16 -2.29 -8.38 0.88
CA ASP A 16 -1.54 -8.18 -0.37
C ASP A 16 -1.35 -6.69 -0.69
N LEU A 17 -2.37 -5.86 -0.47
CA LEU A 17 -2.27 -4.41 -0.63
C LEU A 17 -1.26 -3.81 0.35
N VAL A 18 -1.24 -4.26 1.60
CA VAL A 18 -0.25 -3.81 2.60
C VAL A 18 1.17 -4.23 2.20
N ALA A 19 1.36 -5.44 1.67
CA ALA A 19 2.66 -5.89 1.18
C ALA A 19 3.14 -5.05 0.00
N GLN A 20 2.27 -4.79 -0.98
CA GLN A 20 2.59 -3.92 -2.11
C GLN A 20 2.95 -2.50 -1.65
N MET A 21 2.21 -1.95 -0.68
CA MET A 21 2.55 -0.65 -0.08
C MET A 21 3.94 -0.63 0.58
N HIS A 22 4.46 -1.76 1.06
CA HIS A 22 5.82 -1.80 1.61
C HIS A 22 6.88 -1.69 0.51
N ASP A 23 6.65 -2.37 -0.63
CA ASP A 23 7.52 -2.29 -1.80
C ASP A 23 7.45 -0.89 -2.43
N ASP A 24 6.26 -0.31 -2.58
CA ASP A 24 6.06 1.04 -3.10
C ASP A 24 6.73 2.11 -2.21
N LEU A 25 6.69 1.94 -0.88
CA LEU A 25 7.41 2.81 0.05
C LEU A 25 8.94 2.68 -0.09
N TYR A 26 9.43 1.47 -0.34
CA TYR A 26 10.86 1.23 -0.56
C TYR A 26 11.34 1.86 -1.86
N ASP A 27 10.53 1.78 -2.91
CA ASP A 27 10.82 2.35 -4.24
C ASP A 27 10.51 3.85 -4.34
N GLY A 28 9.84 4.42 -3.34
CA GLY A 28 9.52 5.86 -3.27
C GLY A 28 8.36 6.28 -4.16
N LEU A 29 7.44 5.33 -4.43
CA LEU A 29 6.26 5.48 -5.28
C LEU A 29 5.13 6.17 -4.50
N LYS A 30 5.06 7.50 -4.62
CA LYS A 30 4.15 8.33 -3.82
C LYS A 30 2.67 8.13 -4.21
N ASP A 31 2.38 8.06 -5.50
CA ASP A 31 1.00 8.15 -6.00
C ASP A 31 0.26 6.83 -5.71
N GLU A 32 0.97 5.71 -5.80
CA GLU A 32 0.57 4.35 -5.44
C GLU A 32 0.26 4.25 -3.94
N ILE A 33 1.08 4.87 -3.08
CA ILE A 33 0.83 4.94 -1.63
C ILE A 33 -0.39 5.79 -1.29
N GLU A 34 -0.61 6.88 -2.01
CA GLU A 34 -1.79 7.72 -1.83
C GLU A 34 -3.06 6.95 -2.22
N GLU A 35 -3.03 6.23 -3.34
CA GLU A 35 -4.13 5.38 -3.78
C GLU A 35 -4.43 4.25 -2.79
N ALA A 36 -3.43 3.45 -2.42
CA ALA A 36 -3.60 2.33 -1.49
C ALA A 36 -4.08 2.79 -0.10
N THR A 37 -3.63 3.96 0.36
CA THR A 37 -4.12 4.56 1.62
C THR A 37 -5.62 4.86 1.54
N ASN A 38 -6.09 5.44 0.45
CA ASN A 38 -7.51 5.73 0.26
C ASN A 38 -8.33 4.44 0.18
N ILE A 39 -7.84 3.42 -0.53
CA ILE A 39 -8.50 2.11 -0.62
C ILE A 39 -8.69 1.50 0.78
N LEU A 40 -7.65 1.46 1.62
CA LEU A 40 -7.76 0.91 2.98
C LEU A 40 -8.77 1.70 3.84
N LEU A 41 -8.80 3.02 3.70
CA LEU A 41 -9.78 3.87 4.40
C LEU A 41 -11.21 3.59 3.92
N GLU A 42 -11.44 3.42 2.62
CA GLU A 42 -12.73 3.04 2.04
C GLU A 42 -13.18 1.65 2.50
N ARG A 43 -12.23 0.72 2.71
CA ARG A 43 -12.47 -0.60 3.30
C ARG A 43 -12.74 -0.56 4.81
N GLY A 44 -12.75 0.63 5.42
CA GLY A 44 -13.11 0.85 6.82
C GLY A 44 -11.94 0.69 7.80
N TRP A 45 -10.69 0.68 7.32
CA TRP A 45 -9.55 0.74 8.21
C TRP A 45 -9.52 2.08 8.96
N ALA A 46 -9.29 2.02 10.27
CA ALA A 46 -9.06 3.23 11.03
C ALA A 46 -7.75 3.91 10.55
N PRO A 47 -7.68 5.25 10.46
CA PRO A 47 -6.46 5.95 10.04
C PRO A 47 -5.22 5.55 10.84
N TYR A 48 -5.39 5.28 12.14
CA TYR A 48 -4.31 4.78 12.99
C TYR A 48 -3.79 3.39 12.57
N LYS A 49 -4.68 2.50 12.13
CA LYS A 49 -4.31 1.17 11.62
C LYS A 49 -3.53 1.30 10.31
N VAL A 50 -3.98 2.15 9.38
CA VAL A 50 -3.26 2.42 8.13
C VAL A 50 -1.86 2.97 8.41
N LEU A 51 -1.74 3.98 9.27
CA LEU A 51 -0.46 4.55 9.65
C LEU A 51 0.50 3.51 10.26
N THR A 52 0.01 2.67 11.16
CA THR A 52 0.88 1.76 11.92
C THR A 52 1.24 0.47 11.17
N VAL A 53 0.32 -0.07 10.37
CA VAL A 53 0.47 -1.37 9.70
C VAL A 53 0.94 -1.23 8.26
N ALA A 54 0.41 -0.25 7.50
CA ALA A 54 0.79 -0.08 6.11
C ALA A 54 2.03 0.83 5.97
N LEU A 55 2.01 2.00 6.62
CA LEU A 55 3.05 3.02 6.38
C LEU A 55 4.30 2.86 7.26
N VAL A 56 4.12 2.76 8.59
CA VAL A 56 5.25 2.70 9.53
C VAL A 56 5.91 1.33 9.54
N ALA A 57 5.14 0.25 9.37
CA ALA A 57 5.74 -1.10 9.31
C ALA A 57 6.64 -1.25 8.07
N GLY A 58 6.21 -0.75 6.90
CA GLY A 58 7.03 -0.75 5.68
C GLY A 58 8.37 -0.04 5.86
N MET A 59 8.41 1.09 6.56
CA MET A 59 9.65 1.80 6.87
C MET A 59 10.53 1.15 7.96
N LYS A 60 10.01 0.16 8.71
CA LYS A 60 10.72 -0.48 9.83
C LYS A 60 11.35 -1.83 9.48
N VAL A 61 10.94 -2.45 8.36
CA VAL A 61 11.47 -3.76 7.93
C VAL A 61 12.89 -3.67 7.35
N VAL A 62 13.40 -2.45 7.12
CA VAL A 62 14.80 -2.17 6.74
C VAL A 62 15.80 -2.32 7.89
#